data_AF-A0A1U9NP01-F1
#
_entry.id   AF-A0A1U9NP01-F1
#
_cell.length_a   1.000
_cell.length_b   1.000
_cell.length_c   1.000
_cell.angle_alpha   90.00
_cell.angle_beta   90.00
_cell.angle_gamma   90.00
#
_symmetry.space_group_name_H-M   'P 1'
#
loop_
_entity.id
_entity.type
_entity.pdbx_description
1 polymer ?
#
loop_
_entity_poly.entity_id
_entity_poly.type
_entity_poly.pdbx_seq_one_letter_code
_entity_poly.pdbx_strand_id
1 'polypeptide(L)'
;MHKQYHGKTWKIRSAKRYPQARNHIIIGRVVDTTEAFIRIKCRTFHFGRTVTSAKDIDIGPNMTRIVPWNSIEIVNELPDSFDYASAELILDSKGRVALKDHNYLSPLCSRSEQRY
;
A
#
# COMPACT_ATOMS: atom_id res chain seq x y z
N MET A 1 13.46 -22.64 4.29
CA MET A 1 12.75 -22.07 3.12
C MET A 1 11.36 -21.65 3.57
N HIS A 2 11.13 -20.35 3.78
CA HIS A 2 9.81 -19.84 4.20
C HIS A 2 9.07 -19.26 2.98
N LYS A 3 8.45 -20.15 2.19
CA LYS A 3 7.60 -19.78 1.03
C LYS A 3 6.18 -19.33 1.43
N GLN A 4 5.91 -19.10 2.71
CA GLN A 4 4.56 -19.02 3.27
C GLN A 4 3.69 -17.93 2.60
N TYR A 5 4.30 -16.86 2.10
CA TYR A 5 3.58 -15.71 1.55
C TYR A 5 3.90 -15.44 0.08
N HIS A 6 4.67 -16.32 -0.58
CA HIS A 6 5.03 -16.13 -1.98
C HIS A 6 3.78 -16.07 -2.86
N GLY A 7 3.68 -15.03 -3.69
CA GLY A 7 2.51 -14.83 -4.51
C GLY A 7 1.27 -14.54 -3.67
N LYS A 8 1.39 -13.69 -2.65
CA LYS A 8 0.24 -13.02 -2.04
C LYS A 8 0.24 -11.55 -2.44
N THR A 9 -0.94 -10.99 -2.64
CA THR A 9 -1.09 -9.55 -2.94
C THR A 9 -1.35 -8.81 -1.64
N TRP A 10 -0.42 -7.96 -1.25
CA TRP A 10 -0.45 -7.28 0.05
C TRP A 10 -0.58 -5.78 -0.10
N LYS A 11 -1.38 -5.17 0.78
CA LYS A 11 -1.34 -3.74 1.11
C LYS A 11 -0.64 -3.58 2.46
N ILE A 12 0.55 -3.01 2.42
CA ILE A 12 1.40 -2.77 3.59
C ILE A 12 1.33 -1.29 3.94
N ARG A 13 1.06 -0.98 5.20
CA ARG A 13 1.34 0.35 5.76
C ARG A 13 2.69 0.33 6.45
N SER A 14 3.57 1.21 6.01
CA SER A 14 4.90 1.35 6.59
C SER A 14 5.07 2.73 7.22
N ALA A 15 5.71 2.75 8.39
CA ALA A 15 6.13 3.97 9.05
C ALA A 15 7.65 4.08 8.98
N LYS A 16 8.13 5.25 8.51
CA LYS A 16 9.54 5.60 8.71
C LYS A 16 9.72 6.15 10.12
N ARG A 17 10.94 6.00 10.66
CA ARG A 17 11.28 6.37 12.04
C ARG A 17 11.25 7.89 12.34
N TYR A 18 10.96 8.74 11.35
CA TYR A 18 10.83 10.18 11.54
C TYR A 18 9.36 10.64 11.39
N PRO A 19 8.90 11.62 12.21
CA PRO A 19 7.47 11.96 12.37
C PRO A 19 6.72 12.30 11.07
N GLN A 20 7.45 12.82 10.09
CA GLN A 20 6.91 13.34 8.83
C GLN A 20 6.52 12.23 7.83
N ALA A 21 6.88 10.96 8.08
CA ALA A 21 6.82 9.89 7.08
C ALA A 21 6.01 8.66 7.53
N ARG A 22 4.80 8.91 8.04
CA ARG A 22 3.85 7.88 8.53
C ARG A 22 2.78 7.44 7.52
N ASN A 23 2.85 7.96 6.30
CA ASN A 23 1.81 7.80 5.28
C ASN A 23 2.36 7.13 4.01
N HIS A 24 3.04 5.99 4.17
CA HIS A 24 3.55 5.20 3.05
C HIS A 24 2.74 3.92 2.94
N ILE A 25 1.97 3.80 1.87
CA ILE A 25 1.27 2.57 1.53
C ILE A 25 2.02 1.89 0.38
N ILE A 26 2.30 0.60 0.54
CA ILE A 26 2.93 -0.24 -0.47
C ILE A 26 1.91 -1.30 -0.87
N ILE A 27 1.57 -1.40 -2.16
CA ILE A 27 0.65 -2.43 -2.65
C ILE A 27 1.33 -3.23 -3.74
N GLY A 28 1.38 -4.56 -3.58
CA GLY A 28 2.06 -5.40 -4.55
C GLY A 28 2.02 -6.89 -4.26
N ARG A 29 2.69 -7.64 -5.12
CA ARG A 29 2.85 -9.09 -5.04
C ARG A 29 4.11 -9.46 -4.27
N VAL A 30 3.96 -10.25 -3.21
CA VAL A 30 5.10 -10.78 -2.45
C VAL A 30 5.89 -11.73 -3.34
N VAL A 31 7.18 -11.44 -3.49
CA VAL A 31 8.14 -12.23 -4.26
C VAL A 31 8.89 -13.17 -3.34
N ASP A 32 9.27 -12.72 -2.14
CA ASP A 32 9.97 -13.54 -1.17
C ASP A 32 9.86 -12.94 0.24
N THR A 33 10.09 -13.76 1.25
CA THR A 33 10.14 -13.35 2.65
C THR A 33 11.29 -14.04 3.37
N THR A 34 12.03 -13.26 4.14
CA THR A 34 13.04 -13.74 5.09
C THR A 34 12.61 -13.40 6.50
N GLU A 35 13.39 -13.78 7.51
CA GLU A 35 13.18 -13.32 8.89
C GLU A 35 13.42 -11.82 9.07
N ALA A 36 14.14 -11.17 8.14
CA ALA A 36 14.53 -9.77 8.25
C ALA A 36 13.64 -8.82 7.42
N PHE A 37 13.14 -9.28 6.26
CA PHE A 37 12.42 -8.42 5.31
C PHE A 37 11.45 -9.18 4.41
N ILE A 38 10.60 -8.40 3.75
CA ILE A 38 9.78 -8.81 2.61
C ILE A 38 10.38 -8.25 1.32
N ARG A 39 10.46 -9.06 0.27
CA ARG A 39 10.69 -8.61 -1.11
C ARG A 39 9.37 -8.60 -1.85
N ILE A 40 8.95 -7.43 -2.35
CA ILE A 40 7.63 -7.23 -2.95
C ILE A 40 7.75 -6.47 -4.28
N LYS A 41 7.12 -6.94 -5.35
CA LYS A 41 6.94 -6.17 -6.60
C LYS A 41 5.70 -5.32 -6.43
N CYS A 42 5.84 -4.00 -6.39
CA CYS A 42 4.79 -3.13 -5.87
C CYS A 42 4.77 -1.74 -6.50
N ARG A 43 3.65 -1.04 -6.30
CA ARG A 43 3.56 0.42 -6.36
C ARG A 43 3.55 0.97 -4.94
N THR A 44 3.93 2.24 -4.80
CA THR A 44 3.93 2.95 -3.52
C THR A 44 3.12 4.22 -3.61
N PHE A 45 2.40 4.53 -2.56
CA PHE A 45 1.52 5.67 -2.46
C PHE A 45 1.94 6.48 -1.23
N HIS A 46 2.28 7.73 -1.46
CA HIS A 46 2.71 8.67 -0.43
C HIS A 46 1.72 9.80 -0.35
N PHE A 47 1.40 10.23 0.87
CA PHE A 47 0.48 11.35 1.06
C PHE A 47 0.77 12.12 2.34
N GLY A 48 0.43 13.40 2.34
CA GLY A 48 0.48 14.25 3.53
C GLY A 48 -0.60 13.91 4.54
N ARG A 49 -0.75 14.75 5.58
CA ARG A 49 -1.81 14.60 6.60
C ARG A 49 -3.21 14.78 6.00
N THR A 50 -3.33 15.75 5.10
CA THR A 50 -4.60 16.08 4.46
C THR A 50 -4.66 15.45 3.07
N VAL A 51 -5.62 14.55 2.87
CA VAL A 51 -5.91 13.94 1.57
C VAL A 51 -7.34 14.28 1.20
N THR A 52 -7.52 15.13 0.21
CA THR A 52 -8.83 15.59 -0.27
C THR A 52 -9.19 15.01 -1.65
N SER A 53 -8.18 14.61 -2.41
CA SER A 53 -8.33 14.09 -3.77
C SER A 53 -7.26 13.07 -4.12
N ALA A 54 -7.47 12.33 -5.22
CA ALA A 54 -6.47 11.41 -5.76
C ALA A 54 -5.17 12.11 -6.20
N LYS A 55 -5.22 13.42 -6.49
CA LYS A 55 -4.04 14.22 -6.87
C LYS A 55 -3.10 14.49 -5.70
N ASP A 56 -3.59 14.30 -4.47
CA ASP A 56 -2.80 14.48 -3.25
C ASP A 56 -1.95 13.24 -2.92
N ILE A 57 -1.97 12.23 -3.79
CA ILE A 57 -1.23 10.98 -3.64
C ILE A 57 -0.10 10.92 -4.65
N ASP A 58 1.14 10.91 -4.16
CA ASP A 58 2.31 10.66 -4.98
C ASP A 58 2.50 9.16 -5.20
N ILE A 59 2.46 8.74 -6.46
CA ILE A 59 2.62 7.35 -6.85
C ILE A 59 4.06 7.10 -7.30
N GLY A 60 4.76 6.22 -6.60
CA GLY A 60 6.07 5.73 -7.01
C GLY A 60 5.99 4.67 -8.11
N PRO A 61 7.10 4.43 -8.83
CA PRO A 61 7.14 3.48 -9.94
C PRO A 61 6.84 2.04 -9.49
N ASN A 62 6.35 1.22 -10.41
CA ASN A 62 6.15 -0.21 -10.18
C ASN A 62 7.50 -0.95 -10.16
N MET A 63 8.02 -1.25 -8.98
CA MET A 63 9.33 -1.85 -8.82
C MET A 63 9.38 -2.82 -7.64
N THR A 64 10.45 -3.62 -7.61
CA THR A 64 10.70 -4.50 -6.48
C THR A 64 11.31 -3.69 -5.34
N ARG A 65 10.69 -3.76 -4.16
CA ARG A 65 11.18 -3.13 -2.94
C ARG A 65 11.48 -4.20 -1.89
N ILE A 66 12.48 -3.89 -1.06
CA ILE A 66 12.81 -4.67 0.13
C ILE A 66 12.32 -3.86 1.33
N VAL A 67 11.39 -4.44 2.10
CA VAL A 67 10.72 -3.78 3.22
C VAL A 67 11.07 -4.53 4.51
N PRO A 68 11.82 -3.91 5.44
CA PRO A 68 12.11 -4.51 6.74
C PRO A 68 10.84 -4.74 7.55
N TRP A 69 10.73 -5.88 8.24
CA TRP A 69 9.54 -6.19 9.06
C TRP A 69 9.29 -5.14 10.15
N ASN A 70 10.35 -4.63 10.77
CA ASN A 70 10.26 -3.63 11.83
C ASN A 70 9.78 -2.24 11.37
N SER A 71 9.55 -2.05 10.07
CA SER A 71 9.01 -0.80 9.50
C SER A 71 7.53 -0.90 9.14
N ILE A 72 6.90 -2.06 9.38
CA ILE A 72 5.53 -2.34 8.99
C ILE A 72 4.61 -2.19 10.20
N GLU A 73 3.56 -1.40 10.03
CA GLU A 73 2.51 -1.23 11.04
C GLU A 73 1.41 -2.27 10.85
N ILE A 74 0.99 -2.50 9.60
CA ILE A 74 -0.07 -3.46 9.26
C ILE A 74 0.11 -3.98 7.84
N VAL A 75 -0.27 -5.24 7.65
CA VAL A 75 -0.42 -5.90 6.35
C VAL A 75 -1.88 -6.29 6.20
N ASN A 76 -2.48 -5.92 5.08
CA ASN A 76 -3.77 -6.44 4.64
C ASN A 76 -3.51 -7.34 3.42
N GLU A 77 -3.95 -8.59 3.49
CA GLU A 77 -3.99 -9.46 2.31
C GLU A 77 -5.17 -9.04 1.45
N LEU A 78 -4.88 -8.70 0.20
CA LEU A 78 -5.88 -8.41 -0.82
C LEU A 78 -6.16 -9.69 -1.62
N PRO A 79 -7.29 -9.76 -2.35
CA PRO A 79 -7.53 -10.87 -3.27
C PRO A 79 -6.33 -11.08 -4.20
N ASP A 80 -5.98 -12.35 -4.45
CA ASP A 80 -4.86 -12.69 -5.33
C ASP A 80 -5.08 -12.19 -6.78
N SER A 81 -6.34 -11.95 -7.16
CA SER A 81 -6.76 -11.37 -8.44
C SER A 81 -6.65 -9.84 -8.52
N PHE A 82 -6.29 -9.15 -7.44
CA PHE A 82 -6.22 -7.68 -7.44
C PHE A 82 -5.07 -7.17 -8.31
N ASP A 83 -5.39 -6.47 -9.40
CA ASP A 83 -4.40 -5.91 -10.32
C ASP A 83 -3.95 -4.51 -9.87
N TYR A 84 -3.08 -4.49 -8.86
CA TYR A 84 -2.50 -3.25 -8.35
C TYR A 84 -1.68 -2.48 -9.41
N ALA A 85 -1.23 -3.14 -10.48
CA ALA A 85 -0.36 -2.53 -11.47
C ALA A 85 -1.14 -1.59 -12.40
N SER A 86 -2.33 -2.01 -12.85
CA SER A 86 -3.23 -1.20 -13.68
C SER A 86 -4.25 -0.39 -12.87
N ALA A 87 -4.46 -0.71 -11.58
CA ALA A 87 -5.45 -0.04 -10.75
C ALA A 87 -5.28 1.49 -10.69
N GLU A 88 -6.40 2.19 -10.67
CA GLU A 88 -6.49 3.65 -10.70
C GLU A 88 -6.81 4.22 -9.31
N LEU A 89 -6.31 5.43 -9.05
CA LEU A 89 -6.74 6.17 -7.87
C LEU A 89 -8.08 6.85 -8.14
N ILE A 90 -9.05 6.59 -7.27
CA ILE A 90 -10.37 7.20 -7.34
C ILE A 90 -10.73 7.84 -5.99
N LEU A 91 -11.66 8.78 -6.03
CA LEU A 91 -12.41 9.20 -4.86
C LEU A 91 -13.69 8.34 -4.81
N ASP A 92 -13.84 7.53 -3.77
CA ASP A 92 -15.03 6.69 -3.62
C ASP A 92 -16.27 7.51 -3.23
N SER A 93 -17.45 6.87 -3.24
CA SER A 93 -18.72 7.51 -2.86
C SER A 93 -18.78 7.99 -1.41
N LYS A 94 -17.81 7.60 -0.57
CA LYS A 94 -17.67 8.04 0.82
C LYS A 94 -16.62 9.16 0.97
N GLY A 95 -16.07 9.67 -0.13
CA GLY A 95 -15.05 10.71 -0.15
C GLY A 95 -13.69 10.23 0.35
N ARG A 96 -13.37 8.95 0.20
CA ARG A 96 -12.06 8.37 0.53
C ARG A 96 -11.27 8.12 -0.75
N VAL A 97 -9.97 8.36 -0.70
CA VAL A 97 -9.10 7.96 -1.81
C VAL A 97 -8.86 6.46 -1.73
N ALA A 98 -9.13 5.77 -2.83
CA ALA A 98 -9.01 4.33 -2.96
C ALA A 98 -8.27 3.96 -4.24
N LEU A 99 -7.60 2.82 -4.21
CA LEU A 99 -7.08 2.16 -5.39
C LEU A 99 -8.14 1.17 -5.89
N LYS A 100 -8.59 1.33 -7.15
CA LYS A 100 -9.64 0.51 -7.75
C LYS A 100 -9.12 -0.17 -9.00
N ASP A 101 -9.27 -1.48 -9.07
CA ASP A 101 -9.16 -2.24 -10.32
C ASP A 101 -10.57 -2.57 -10.85
N HIS A 102 -10.66 -3.45 -11.85
CA HIS A 102 -11.95 -3.83 -12.43
C HIS A 102 -12.92 -4.51 -11.45
N ASN A 103 -12.41 -5.16 -10.40
CA ASN A 103 -13.18 -6.08 -9.55
C ASN A 103 -13.21 -5.68 -8.07
N TYR A 104 -12.30 -4.81 -7.62
CA TYR A 104 -12.04 -4.56 -6.21
C TYR A 104 -11.68 -3.11 -5.94
N LEU A 105 -12.07 -2.63 -4.76
CA LEU A 105 -11.78 -1.30 -4.27
C LEU A 105 -11.03 -1.42 -2.93
N SER A 106 -9.79 -0.95 -2.92
CA SER A 106 -8.91 -0.93 -1.75
C SER A 106 -8.71 0.52 -1.27
N PRO A 107 -9.38 0.97 -0.20
CA PRO A 107 -9.17 2.31 0.37
C PRO A 107 -7.70 2.51 0.75
N LEU A 108 -7.11 3.66 0.47
CA LEU A 108 -5.73 3.97 0.88
C LEU A 108 -5.69 4.60 2.26
N CYS A 109 -6.57 5.57 2.53
CA CYS A 109 -6.72 6.26 3.80
C CYS A 109 -8.20 6.31 4.23
N SER A 110 -8.42 6.41 5.53
CA SER A 110 -9.74 6.60 6.13
C SER A 110 -9.98 8.08 6.47
N ARG A 111 -11.26 8.50 6.54
CA ARG A 111 -11.62 9.88 6.96
C ARG A 111 -11.10 10.24 8.36
N SER A 112 -10.96 9.27 9.26
CA SER A 112 -10.38 9.47 10.59
C SER A 112 -8.89 9.83 10.54
N GLU A 113 -8.16 9.39 9.52
CA GLU A 113 -6.74 9.70 9.34
C GLU A 113 -6.49 11.04 8.65
N GLN A 114 -7.53 11.66 8.07
CA GLN A 114 -7.45 13.00 7.48
C GLN A 114 -7.45 14.15 8.52
N ARG A 115 -7.67 13.84 9.80
CA ARG A 115 -7.88 14.84 10.87
C ARG A 115 -6.77 14.90 11.93
N TYR A 116 -5.71 14.10 11.81
CA TYR A 116 -4.57 14.08 12.74
C TYR A 116 -3.34 14.79 12.19
#